data_AF-A0A955IKA2-F1
#
_entry.id   AF-A0A955IKA2-F1
#
_cell.length_a   1.000
_cell.length_b   1.000
_cell.length_c   1.000
_cell.angle_alpha   90.00
_cell.angle_beta   90.00
_cell.angle_gamma   90.00
#
_symmetry.space_group_name_H-M   'P 1'
#
loop_
_entity.id
_entity.type
_entity.pdbx_description
1 polymer ?
#
loop_
_entity_poly.entity_id
_entity_poly.type
_entity_poly.pdbx_seq_one_letter_code
_entity_poly.pdbx_strand_id
1 'polypeptide(L)'
;MERPERREAPVVEIPRRPAAAPPDGAPAPIGDRVRVESFKLSPKVGRTVEPKAAGVAREPDLNGAPVALAAHVDGLSALALRCPGRERVEIAVDDAGRPHLLSWQADLDAMHYVSTWVRSHAEIIRMACPDRPFDGSLPVTRHVFTSTPREVASLHGADLRLHVLAPVRVGTSVAWYAAPLNEPGLVVA
;
A
#
# COMPACT_ATOMS: atom_id res chain seq x y z
N MET A 1 -10.53 -34.64 -56.55
CA MET A 1 -9.62 -33.93 -55.62
C MET A 1 -10.00 -32.46 -55.72
N GLU A 2 -11.05 -32.05 -55.01
CA GLU A 2 -11.64 -30.71 -55.10
C GLU A 2 -11.16 -29.83 -53.94
N ARG A 3 -10.77 -28.59 -54.24
CA ARG A 3 -10.46 -27.54 -53.27
C ARG A 3 -11.77 -26.85 -52.86
N PRO A 4 -12.04 -26.61 -51.57
CA PRO A 4 -13.22 -25.86 -51.17
C PRO A 4 -13.00 -24.35 -51.34
N GLU A 5 -13.92 -23.70 -52.06
CA GLU A 5 -14.03 -22.23 -52.15
C GLU A 5 -14.39 -21.64 -50.78
N ARG A 6 -13.63 -20.63 -50.34
CA ARG A 6 -13.99 -19.79 -49.20
C ARG A 6 -15.18 -18.91 -49.59
N ARG A 7 -16.34 -19.12 -48.94
CA ARG A 7 -17.43 -18.14 -48.94
C ARG A 7 -17.04 -16.95 -48.05
N GLU A 8 -16.90 -15.78 -48.64
CA GLU A 8 -16.85 -14.50 -47.92
C GLU A 8 -18.22 -14.22 -47.28
N ALA A 9 -18.20 -13.77 -46.02
CA ALA A 9 -19.39 -13.33 -45.30
C ALA A 9 -19.76 -11.90 -45.69
N PRO A 10 -21.05 -11.53 -45.78
CA PRO A 10 -21.46 -10.19 -46.16
C PRO A 10 -21.13 -9.18 -45.04
N VAL A 11 -20.50 -8.07 -45.43
CA VAL A 11 -20.27 -6.91 -44.56
C VAL A 11 -21.60 -6.20 -44.35
N VAL A 12 -22.05 -6.12 -43.09
CA VAL A 12 -23.26 -5.39 -42.69
C VAL A 12 -22.88 -3.93 -42.43
N GLU A 13 -23.43 -3.02 -43.24
CA GLU A 13 -23.20 -1.59 -43.14
C GLU A 13 -24.13 -0.97 -42.08
N ILE A 14 -23.56 -0.35 -41.05
CA ILE A 14 -24.33 0.27 -39.95
C ILE A 14 -24.59 1.75 -40.33
N PRO A 15 -25.86 2.20 -40.44
CA PRO A 15 -26.16 3.59 -40.80
C PRO A 15 -25.77 4.54 -39.66
N ARG A 16 -24.99 5.58 -40.01
CA ARG A 16 -24.61 6.66 -39.09
C ARG A 16 -25.81 7.56 -38.80
N ARG A 17 -26.05 7.82 -37.51
CA ARG A 17 -27.09 8.74 -37.03
C ARG A 17 -26.84 10.17 -37.55
N PRO A 18 -27.84 10.87 -38.10
CA PRO A 18 -27.69 12.28 -38.49
C PRO A 18 -27.49 13.18 -37.28
N ALA A 19 -26.59 14.16 -37.40
CA ALA A 19 -26.38 15.21 -36.40
C ALA A 19 -27.60 16.15 -36.32
N ALA A 20 -28.00 16.53 -35.11
CA ALA A 20 -29.09 17.47 -34.88
C ALA A 20 -28.68 18.89 -35.30
N ALA A 21 -29.60 19.60 -35.96
CA ALA A 21 -29.44 21.01 -36.32
C ALA A 21 -29.54 21.94 -35.10
N PRO A 22 -28.79 23.07 -35.07
CA PRO A 22 -28.87 24.04 -33.99
C PRO A 22 -30.15 24.90 -34.09
N PRO A 23 -30.74 25.33 -32.96
CA PRO A 23 -31.88 26.24 -32.96
C PRO A 23 -31.46 27.67 -33.34
N ASP A 24 -32.26 28.26 -34.22
CA ASP A 24 -32.21 29.64 -34.69
C ASP A 24 -32.58 30.60 -33.54
N GLY A 25 -31.69 31.53 -33.22
CA GLY A 25 -31.88 32.47 -32.12
C GLY A 25 -30.60 33.19 -31.76
N ALA A 26 -30.12 34.05 -32.65
CA ALA A 26 -28.94 34.88 -32.43
C ALA A 26 -29.26 36.06 -31.48
N PRO A 27 -28.56 36.20 -30.34
CA PRO A 27 -28.26 37.50 -29.77
C PRO A 27 -27.00 38.11 -30.46
N ALA A 28 -27.04 39.42 -30.64
CA ALA A 28 -26.05 40.27 -31.31
C ALA A 28 -24.61 40.10 -30.78
N PRO A 29 -23.58 40.43 -31.60
CA PRO A 29 -22.18 40.29 -31.19
C PRO A 29 -21.85 41.37 -30.14
N ILE A 30 -21.88 40.99 -28.87
CA ILE A 30 -21.30 41.80 -27.80
C ILE A 30 -19.79 41.60 -27.87
N GLY A 31 -19.12 42.65 -28.36
CA GLY A 31 -17.68 42.78 -28.26
C GLY A 31 -17.27 42.71 -26.79
N ASP A 32 -16.41 41.76 -26.48
CA ASP A 32 -15.00 42.05 -26.29
C ASP A 32 -14.29 40.70 -26.34
N ARG A 33 -13.42 40.51 -27.34
CA ARG A 33 -12.46 39.42 -27.24
C ARG A 33 -11.50 39.83 -26.15
N VAL A 34 -11.75 39.40 -24.91
CA VAL A 34 -10.73 39.44 -23.87
C VAL A 34 -9.54 38.65 -24.42
N ARG A 35 -8.55 39.40 -24.89
CA ARG A 35 -7.24 38.88 -25.25
C ARG A 35 -6.72 38.25 -23.97
N VAL A 36 -6.72 36.92 -23.91
CA VAL A 36 -6.00 36.22 -22.86
C VAL A 36 -4.54 36.53 -23.13
N GLU A 37 -4.01 37.55 -22.44
CA GLU A 37 -2.59 37.75 -22.42
C GLU A 37 -1.96 36.47 -21.93
N SER A 38 -1.00 35.96 -22.69
CA SER A 38 -0.19 34.84 -22.30
C SER A 38 0.45 35.15 -20.95
N PHE A 39 -0.11 34.61 -19.88
CA PHE A 39 0.53 34.62 -18.58
C PHE A 39 1.84 33.87 -18.74
N LYS A 40 2.96 34.60 -18.69
CA LYS A 40 4.27 33.98 -18.58
C LYS A 40 4.28 33.23 -17.25
N LEU A 41 4.13 31.91 -17.32
CA LEU A 41 4.46 31.03 -16.20
C LEU A 41 5.88 31.38 -15.76
N SER A 42 6.03 31.77 -14.49
CA SER A 42 7.35 31.95 -13.89
C SER A 42 8.22 30.74 -14.22
N PRO A 43 9.54 30.91 -14.36
CA PRO A 43 10.44 29.81 -14.71
C PRO A 43 10.13 28.63 -13.79
N LYS A 44 9.82 27.47 -14.38
CA LYS A 44 9.84 26.21 -13.64
C LYS A 44 11.25 26.12 -13.07
N VAL A 45 11.40 26.51 -11.80
CA VAL A 45 12.57 26.12 -11.03
C VAL A 45 12.52 24.61 -11.10
N GLY A 46 13.41 24.04 -11.91
CA GLY A 46 13.63 22.62 -12.01
C GLY A 46 14.10 22.18 -10.65
N ARG A 47 13.16 21.95 -9.73
CA ARG A 47 13.44 21.33 -8.47
C ARG A 47 13.70 19.88 -8.85
N THR A 48 14.96 19.56 -9.04
CA THR A 48 15.44 18.19 -8.98
C THR A 48 15.01 17.69 -7.60
N VAL A 49 13.87 17.00 -7.56
CA VAL A 49 13.45 16.27 -6.38
C VAL A 49 14.37 15.08 -6.36
N GLU A 50 15.47 15.18 -5.62
CA GLU A 50 16.26 14.01 -5.29
C GLU A 50 15.31 13.00 -4.63
N PRO A 51 15.20 11.77 -5.15
CA PRO A 51 14.44 10.73 -4.48
C PRO A 51 15.00 10.62 -3.07
N LYS A 52 14.19 10.99 -2.06
CA LYS A 52 14.54 10.71 -0.67
C LYS A 52 14.73 9.20 -0.61
N ALA A 53 15.97 8.75 -0.45
CA ALA A 53 16.26 7.35 -0.26
C ALA A 53 15.31 6.86 0.83
N ALA A 54 14.56 5.79 0.55
CA ALA A 54 13.63 5.21 1.50
C ALA A 54 14.44 4.92 2.76
N GLY A 55 14.27 5.76 3.78
CA GLY A 55 15.01 5.63 5.02
C GLY A 55 14.70 4.26 5.56
N VAL A 56 15.73 3.43 5.73
CA VAL A 56 15.63 2.14 6.38
C VAL A 56 15.46 2.44 7.88
N ALA A 57 14.31 2.99 8.26
CA ALA A 57 13.96 3.24 9.65
C ALA A 57 13.51 1.91 10.27
N ARG A 58 14.37 0.89 10.22
CA ARG A 58 14.17 -0.35 10.95
C ARG A 58 15.05 -0.30 12.19
N GLU A 59 14.54 -0.79 13.30
CA GLU A 59 15.36 -1.06 14.47
C GLU A 59 16.50 -2.01 14.03
N PRO A 60 17.77 -1.66 14.28
CA PRO A 60 18.89 -2.53 13.92
C PRO A 60 18.92 -3.76 14.85
N ASP A 61 19.28 -4.90 14.29
CA ASP A 61 19.61 -6.10 15.04
C ASP A 61 20.94 -5.93 15.80
N LEU A 62 21.34 -6.99 16.52
CA LEU A 62 22.61 -7.01 17.25
C LEU A 62 23.86 -6.82 16.37
N ASN A 63 23.72 -6.95 15.04
CA ASN A 63 24.77 -6.74 14.05
C ASN A 63 24.59 -5.43 13.26
N GLY A 64 23.63 -4.57 13.64
CA GLY A 64 23.35 -3.31 12.95
C GLY A 64 22.44 -3.44 11.72
N ALA A 65 21.97 -4.65 11.39
CA ALA A 65 21.15 -4.90 10.21
C ALA A 65 19.64 -4.70 10.51
N PRO A 66 18.88 -4.16 9.56
CA PRO A 66 17.48 -3.80 9.78
C PRO A 66 16.58 -5.05 9.97
N VAL A 67 15.91 -5.19 11.12
CA VAL A 67 15.00 -6.34 11.39
C VAL A 67 13.71 -6.22 10.59
N ALA A 68 13.42 -7.21 9.73
CA ALA A 68 12.16 -7.27 8.97
C ALA A 68 11.08 -7.98 9.79
N LEU A 69 10.18 -7.20 10.40
CA LEU A 69 9.15 -7.71 11.32
C LEU A 69 8.20 -8.70 10.64
N ALA A 70 7.86 -8.46 9.37
CA ALA A 70 6.98 -9.34 8.61
C ALA A 70 7.56 -10.75 8.43
N ALA A 71 8.89 -10.93 8.47
CA ALA A 71 9.52 -12.24 8.38
C ALA A 71 9.33 -13.10 9.66
N HIS A 72 8.78 -12.51 10.72
CA HIS A 72 8.52 -13.16 12.00
C HIS A 72 7.03 -13.46 12.23
N VAL A 73 6.19 -13.27 11.20
CA VAL A 73 4.76 -13.60 11.24
C VAL A 73 4.43 -14.45 10.02
N ASP A 74 3.90 -15.64 10.28
CA ASP A 74 3.56 -16.58 9.21
C ASP A 74 2.46 -16.02 8.29
N GLY A 75 2.58 -16.33 6.99
CA GLY A 75 1.58 -15.94 5.98
C GLY A 75 1.61 -14.47 5.57
N LEU A 76 2.58 -13.68 6.04
CA LEU A 76 2.68 -12.26 5.67
C LEU A 76 3.74 -12.02 4.58
N SER A 77 3.35 -11.25 3.57
CA SER A 77 4.24 -10.70 2.55
C SER A 77 4.47 -9.21 2.78
N ALA A 78 5.71 -8.83 3.06
CA ALA A 78 6.08 -7.42 3.24
C ALA A 78 5.89 -6.61 1.94
N LEU A 79 5.33 -5.41 2.06
CA LEU A 79 5.27 -4.44 0.97
C LEU A 79 6.47 -3.49 1.04
N ALA A 80 7.09 -3.22 -0.11
CA ALA A 80 8.24 -2.32 -0.25
C ALA A 80 7.85 -0.83 -0.24
N LEU A 81 6.84 -0.46 0.55
CA LEU A 81 6.34 0.89 0.69
C LEU A 81 6.24 1.28 2.16
N ARG A 82 6.28 2.58 2.44
CA ARG A 82 6.19 3.14 3.79
C ARG A 82 5.25 4.33 3.80
N CYS A 83 4.56 4.51 4.93
CA CYS A 83 3.80 5.73 5.17
C CYS A 83 4.78 6.90 5.39
N PRO A 84 4.64 8.02 4.67
CA PRO A 84 5.50 9.18 4.86
C PRO A 84 5.50 9.67 6.31
N GLY A 85 6.68 9.93 6.87
CA GLY A 85 6.85 10.42 8.25
C GLY A 85 6.57 9.39 9.35
N ARG A 86 6.25 8.14 8.98
CA ARG A 86 6.02 7.00 9.88
C ARG A 86 6.67 5.73 9.29
N GLU A 87 7.89 5.87 8.79
CA GLU A 87 8.61 4.83 8.04
C GLU A 87 9.04 3.62 8.90
N ARG A 88 8.95 3.74 10.23
CA ARG A 88 9.20 2.66 11.20
C ARG A 88 8.12 1.59 11.23
N VAL A 89 6.90 1.93 10.81
CA VAL A 89 5.80 0.97 10.68
C VAL A 89 5.94 0.23 9.36
N GLU A 90 6.10 -1.08 9.43
CA GLU A 90 6.08 -1.93 8.25
C GLU A 90 4.64 -2.21 7.82
N ILE A 91 4.46 -2.34 6.51
CA ILE A 91 3.17 -2.69 5.89
C ILE A 91 3.38 -4.02 5.19
N ALA A 92 2.51 -4.98 5.48
CA ALA A 92 2.49 -6.29 4.87
C ALA A 92 1.05 -6.65 4.47
N VAL A 93 0.91 -7.78 3.78
CA VAL A 93 -0.37 -8.30 3.33
C VAL A 93 -0.41 -9.81 3.45
N ASP A 94 -1.56 -10.37 3.79
CA ASP A 94 -1.79 -11.82 3.80
C ASP A 94 -2.27 -12.31 2.42
N ASP A 95 -2.44 -13.62 2.27
CA ASP A 95 -2.91 -14.24 1.02
C ASP A 95 -4.34 -13.81 0.63
N ALA A 96 -5.14 -13.34 1.58
CA ALA A 96 -6.48 -12.81 1.34
C ALA A 96 -6.47 -11.34 0.88
N GLY A 97 -5.31 -10.69 0.85
CA GLY A 97 -5.17 -9.29 0.52
C GLY A 97 -5.41 -8.33 1.70
N ARG A 98 -5.56 -8.86 2.92
CA ARG A 98 -5.79 -8.05 4.12
C ARG A 98 -4.54 -7.26 4.48
N PRO A 99 -4.63 -5.95 4.77
CA PRO A 99 -3.47 -5.20 5.20
C PRO A 99 -3.07 -5.54 6.65
N HIS A 100 -1.77 -5.74 6.86
CA HIS A 100 -1.14 -5.91 8.16
C HIS A 100 -0.16 -4.76 8.41
N LEU A 101 -0.22 -4.18 9.60
CA LEU A 101 0.76 -3.21 10.09
C LEU A 101 1.61 -3.85 11.16
N LEU A 102 2.91 -3.62 11.12
CA LEU A 102 3.86 -4.18 12.06
C LEU A 102 4.77 -3.08 12.61
N SER A 103 4.87 -2.98 13.93
CA SER A 103 5.75 -2.01 14.58
C SER A 103 6.37 -2.56 15.85
N TRP A 104 7.45 -1.95 16.30
CA TRP A 104 7.89 -2.08 17.69
C TRP A 104 6.93 -1.35 18.62
N GLN A 105 6.92 -1.73 19.90
CA GLN A 105 6.09 -1.09 20.93
C GLN A 105 6.34 0.43 21.07
N ALA A 106 7.55 0.90 20.75
CA ALA A 106 7.90 2.32 20.82
C ALA A 106 7.16 3.18 19.78
N ASP A 107 6.67 2.56 18.69
CA ASP A 107 6.00 3.23 17.57
C ASP A 107 4.49 2.96 17.55
N LEU A 108 3.90 2.59 18.70
CA LEU A 108 2.50 2.18 18.78
C LEU A 108 1.51 3.32 18.41
N ASP A 109 1.87 4.56 18.72
CA ASP A 109 1.07 5.75 18.38
C ASP A 109 0.97 5.95 16.85
N ALA A 110 2.02 5.58 16.11
CA ALA A 110 2.06 5.67 14.65
C ALA A 110 1.05 4.73 13.96
N MET A 111 0.73 3.60 14.59
CA MET A 111 -0.09 2.54 13.99
C MET A 111 -1.48 3.02 13.58
N HIS A 112 -2.09 3.91 14.38
CA HIS A 112 -3.41 4.46 14.04
C HIS A 112 -3.35 5.33 12.79
N TYR A 113 -2.34 6.20 12.70
CA TYR A 113 -2.13 7.06 11.53
C TYR A 113 -1.88 6.23 10.27
N VAL A 114 -0.99 5.24 10.35
CA VAL A 114 -0.66 4.38 9.22
C VAL A 114 -1.86 3.55 8.77
N SER A 115 -2.71 3.10 9.70
CA SER A 115 -3.97 2.40 9.37
C SER A 115 -4.90 3.26 8.51
N THR A 116 -5.12 4.51 8.90
CA THR A 116 -5.89 5.45 8.10
C THR A 116 -5.23 5.69 6.75
N TRP A 117 -3.91 5.90 6.72
CA TRP A 117 -3.17 6.14 5.48
C TRP A 117 -3.30 4.98 4.49
N VAL A 118 -3.10 3.74 4.95
CA VAL A 118 -3.18 2.52 4.13
C VAL A 118 -4.57 2.38 3.50
N ARG A 119 -5.63 2.68 4.26
CA ARG A 119 -7.00 2.65 3.74
C ARG A 119 -7.27 3.76 2.74
N SER A 120 -6.85 4.99 3.03
CA SER A 120 -7.07 6.15 2.14
C SER A 120 -6.28 6.08 0.83
N HIS A 121 -5.18 5.32 0.80
CA HIS A 121 -4.30 5.21 -0.37
C HIS A 121 -4.31 3.81 -1.00
N ALA A 122 -5.37 3.03 -0.74
CA ALA A 122 -5.46 1.63 -1.18
C ALA A 122 -5.27 1.45 -2.69
N GLU A 123 -5.87 2.33 -3.51
CA GLU A 123 -5.71 2.32 -4.96
C GLU A 123 -4.24 2.47 -5.39
N ILE A 124 -3.52 3.42 -4.76
CA ILE A 124 -2.11 3.69 -5.06
C ILE A 124 -1.24 2.50 -4.64
N ILE A 125 -1.51 1.93 -3.47
CA ILE A 125 -0.80 0.76 -2.96
C ILE A 125 -0.98 -0.42 -3.92
N ARG A 126 -2.20 -0.69 -4.38
CA ARG A 126 -2.47 -1.77 -5.33
C ARG A 126 -1.73 -1.58 -6.66
N MET A 127 -1.68 -0.34 -7.16
CA MET A 127 -0.91 -0.04 -8.38
C MET A 127 0.60 -0.19 -8.17
N ALA A 128 1.11 0.14 -6.98
CA ALA A 128 2.53 0.05 -6.65
C ALA A 128 2.98 -1.40 -6.36
N CYS A 129 2.06 -2.30 -6.01
CA CYS A 129 2.33 -3.69 -5.66
C CYS A 129 1.42 -4.64 -6.46
N PRO A 130 1.55 -4.69 -7.81
CA PRO A 130 0.63 -5.46 -8.65
C PRO A 130 0.72 -6.98 -8.43
N ASP A 131 1.86 -7.48 -7.95
CA ASP A 131 2.09 -8.90 -7.68
C ASP A 131 1.61 -9.35 -6.29
N ARG A 132 0.86 -8.50 -5.58
CA ARG A 132 0.36 -8.77 -4.24
C ARG A 132 -1.15 -8.49 -4.21
N PRO A 133 -1.98 -9.41 -3.69
CA PRO A 133 -3.37 -9.10 -3.42
C PRO A 133 -3.39 -7.99 -2.38
N PHE A 134 -4.10 -6.89 -2.62
CA PHE A 134 -4.25 -5.81 -1.64
C PHE A 134 -5.68 -5.27 -1.69
N ASP A 135 -6.40 -5.46 -0.59
CA ASP A 135 -7.77 -4.99 -0.41
C ASP A 135 -7.86 -4.05 0.80
N GLY A 136 -7.85 -2.75 0.51
CA GLY A 136 -7.99 -1.70 1.52
C GLY A 136 -9.38 -1.59 2.15
N SER A 137 -10.37 -2.38 1.68
CA SER A 137 -11.69 -2.47 2.31
C SER A 137 -11.71 -3.42 3.51
N LEU A 138 -10.75 -4.35 3.58
CA LEU A 138 -10.62 -5.28 4.70
C LEU A 138 -10.10 -4.57 5.97
N PRO A 139 -10.47 -5.06 7.17
CA PRO A 139 -9.93 -4.55 8.41
C PRO A 139 -8.41 -4.69 8.48
N VAL A 140 -7.73 -3.63 8.88
CA VAL A 140 -6.27 -3.61 9.05
C VAL A 140 -5.90 -4.33 10.34
N THR A 141 -5.10 -5.40 10.24
CA THR A 141 -4.58 -6.12 11.41
C THR A 141 -3.29 -5.45 11.90
N ARG A 142 -3.15 -5.29 13.22
CA ARG A 142 -2.02 -4.56 13.83
C ARG A 142 -1.18 -5.49 14.69
N HIS A 143 0.10 -5.61 14.36
CA HIS A 143 1.09 -6.42 15.06
C HIS A 143 2.05 -5.51 15.82
N VAL A 144 2.22 -5.77 17.12
CA VAL A 144 3.17 -5.04 17.97
C VAL A 144 4.20 -6.02 18.50
N PHE A 145 5.47 -5.69 18.26
CA PHE A 145 6.63 -6.45 18.71
C PHE A 145 7.25 -5.82 19.94
N THR A 146 7.69 -6.65 20.87
CA THR A 146 8.37 -6.23 22.08
C THR A 146 9.45 -7.23 22.49
N SER A 147 10.51 -6.74 23.12
CA SER A 147 11.47 -7.55 23.88
C SER A 147 11.12 -7.62 25.37
N THR A 148 10.12 -6.87 25.82
CA THR A 148 9.67 -6.72 27.21
C THR A 148 8.17 -7.04 27.36
N PRO A 149 7.75 -8.32 27.26
CA PRO A 149 6.33 -8.72 27.27
C PRO A 149 5.49 -8.18 28.42
N ARG A 150 6.11 -7.95 29.59
CA ARG A 150 5.44 -7.40 30.78
C ARG A 150 4.90 -5.98 30.54
N GLU A 151 5.58 -5.17 29.73
CA GLU A 151 5.20 -3.77 29.48
C GLU A 151 3.97 -3.66 28.57
N VAL A 152 3.75 -4.64 27.70
CA VAL A 152 2.60 -4.69 26.78
C VAL A 152 1.43 -5.53 27.32
N ALA A 153 1.54 -6.08 28.53
CA ALA A 153 0.51 -6.97 29.08
C ALA A 153 -0.86 -6.28 29.19
N SER A 154 -0.89 -4.98 29.47
CA SER A 154 -2.13 -4.17 29.53
C SER A 154 -2.78 -3.95 28.16
N LEU A 155 -2.05 -4.18 27.07
CA LEU A 155 -2.56 -4.06 25.69
C LEU A 155 -3.28 -5.34 25.24
N HIS A 156 -3.35 -6.36 26.09
CA HIS A 156 -4.12 -7.56 25.81
C HIS A 156 -5.61 -7.21 25.62
N GLY A 157 -6.18 -7.60 24.48
CA GLY A 157 -7.56 -7.27 24.12
C GLY A 157 -7.75 -5.92 23.41
N ALA A 158 -6.69 -5.13 23.19
CA ALA A 158 -6.76 -3.82 22.52
C ALA A 158 -6.88 -3.89 20.98
N ASP A 159 -7.40 -5.00 20.43
CA ASP A 159 -7.41 -5.27 18.97
C ASP A 159 -6.00 -5.16 18.35
N LEU A 160 -5.03 -5.75 19.05
CA LEU A 160 -3.62 -5.84 18.65
C LEU A 160 -3.18 -7.30 18.72
N ARG A 161 -2.35 -7.74 17.78
CA ARG A 161 -1.58 -8.97 17.84
C ARG A 161 -0.24 -8.66 18.49
N LEU A 162 0.00 -9.19 19.68
CA LEU A 162 1.21 -8.94 20.44
C LEU A 162 2.21 -10.07 20.18
N HIS A 163 3.45 -9.72 19.92
CA HIS A 163 4.53 -10.64 19.60
C HIS A 163 5.73 -10.34 20.50
N VAL A 164 6.34 -11.37 21.07
CA VAL A 164 7.69 -11.25 21.60
C VAL A 164 8.67 -11.46 20.46
N LEU A 165 9.65 -10.57 20.32
CA LEU A 165 10.77 -10.73 19.40
C LEU A 165 12.04 -10.36 20.13
N ALA A 166 12.89 -11.35 20.35
CA ALA A 166 14.11 -11.18 21.12
C ALA A 166 15.26 -11.98 20.50
N PRO A 167 16.49 -11.45 20.55
CA PRO A 167 17.65 -12.24 20.17
C PRO A 167 17.90 -13.32 21.22
N VAL A 168 18.16 -14.54 20.76
CA VAL A 168 18.52 -15.70 21.58
C VAL A 168 19.87 -16.24 21.13
N ARG A 169 20.68 -16.71 22.09
CA ARG A 169 21.94 -17.40 21.80
C ARG A 169 21.69 -18.89 21.69
N VAL A 170 22.12 -19.48 20.58
CA VAL A 170 22.10 -20.93 20.34
C VAL A 170 23.54 -21.36 20.05
N GLY A 171 24.22 -21.90 21.06
CA GLY A 171 25.66 -22.15 21.00
C GLY A 171 26.46 -20.86 20.82
N THR A 172 27.26 -20.79 19.75
CA THR A 172 28.04 -19.60 19.37
C THR A 172 27.28 -18.63 18.46
N SER A 173 26.07 -19.00 18.03
CA SER A 173 25.27 -18.20 17.09
C SER A 173 24.20 -17.39 17.82
N VAL A 174 23.86 -16.23 17.26
CA VAL A 174 22.71 -15.43 17.66
C VAL A 174 21.60 -15.64 16.63
N ALA A 175 20.42 -15.99 17.10
CA ALA A 175 19.21 -16.14 16.30
C ALA A 175 18.10 -15.26 16.87
N TRP A 176 17.04 -15.05 16.09
CA TRP A 176 15.84 -14.36 16.56
C TRP A 176 14.79 -15.37 17.01
N TYR A 177 14.25 -15.17 18.20
CA TYR A 177 13.07 -15.89 18.70
C TYR A 177 11.86 -14.98 18.56
N ALA A 178 10.82 -15.49 17.88
CA ALA A 178 9.54 -14.83 17.73
C ALA A 178 8.43 -15.74 18.25
N ALA A 179 7.48 -15.20 19.01
CA ALA A 179 6.29 -15.94 19.41
C ALA A 179 5.10 -15.00 19.66
N PRO A 180 3.86 -15.43 19.34
CA PRO A 180 2.67 -14.69 19.68
C PRO A 180 2.46 -14.70 21.21
N LEU A 181 2.01 -13.58 21.76
CA LEU A 181 1.67 -13.41 23.17
C LEU A 181 0.17 -13.52 23.43
N ASN A 182 -0.67 -13.26 22.42
CA ASN A 182 -2.13 -13.21 22.58
C ASN A 182 -2.91 -13.77 21.37
N GLU A 183 -2.25 -14.54 20.49
CA GLU A 183 -2.98 -15.33 19.51
C GLU A 183 -3.37 -16.67 20.13
N PRO A 184 -4.64 -17.11 19.98
CA PRO A 184 -4.99 -18.47 20.35
C PRO A 184 -4.13 -19.40 19.50
N GLY A 185 -3.24 -20.14 20.15
CA GLY A 185 -2.38 -21.09 19.47
C GLY A 185 -3.21 -21.99 18.57
N LEU A 186 -2.68 -22.28 17.38
CA LEU A 186 -3.15 -23.39 16.56
C LEU A 186 -3.13 -24.63 17.46
N VAL A 187 -4.30 -25.04 17.95
CA VAL A 187 -4.46 -26.35 18.58
C VAL A 187 -4.26 -27.33 17.45
N VAL A 188 -3.04 -27.86 17.33
CA VAL A 188 -2.77 -29.02 16.48
C VAL A 188 -3.51 -30.17 17.16
N ALA A 189 -4.69 -30.50 16.62
CA ALA A 189 -5.43 -31.71 16.93
C ALA A 189 -4.75 -32.93 16.32
#